data_AF-A0A9P5M7S7-F1
#
_entry.id   AF-A0A9P5M7S7-F1
#
_cell.length_a   1.000
_cell.length_b   1.000
_cell.length_c   1.000
_cell.angle_alpha   90.00
_cell.angle_beta   90.00
_cell.angle_gamma   90.00
#
_symmetry.space_group_name_H-M   'P 1'
#
loop_
_entity.id
_entity.type
_entity.pdbx_description
1 polymer ?
#
loop_
_entity_poly.entity_id
_entity_poly.type
_entity_poly.pdbx_seq_one_letter_code
_entity_poly.pdbx_strand_id
1 'polypeptide(L)'
;ASSVDASAPHTSVLAASVKQFTSQFLSSTDIHSLTALLAPESRKNILQGYFAALAALESRVAPAEVPRPPPSALLEAAKAGKASIYGLFGGQGTNEVYFAELKSLYDIYKPYVLELVTRVTKDVLIPAAAKATDVDGFNYYSHGLDVLSWLEGPEEAVPPVEYLASIPISFPLIGLTQLAQYFVAVRVSNLTP
;
A
#
# COMPACT_ATOMS: atom_id res chain seq x y z
N ALA A 1 36.62 16.63 -3.46
CA ALA A 1 36.22 15.47 -4.27
C ALA A 1 34.72 15.58 -4.51
N SER A 2 34.31 15.93 -5.72
CA SER A 2 32.90 15.98 -6.09
C SER A 2 32.31 14.58 -5.95
N SER A 3 31.16 14.46 -5.31
CA SER A 3 30.36 13.25 -5.33
C SER A 3 30.00 12.95 -6.78
N VAL A 4 30.71 12.00 -7.39
CA VAL A 4 30.27 11.39 -8.65
C VAL A 4 28.83 10.94 -8.40
N ASP A 5 27.89 11.41 -9.22
CA ASP A 5 26.48 11.13 -9.08
C ASP A 5 26.23 9.62 -9.25
N ALA A 6 26.36 8.89 -8.14
CA ALA A 6 26.24 7.45 -8.08
C ALA A 6 24.81 6.97 -8.37
N SER A 7 23.86 7.90 -8.55
CA SER A 7 22.45 7.61 -8.87
C SER A 7 22.30 6.86 -10.19
N ALA A 8 23.02 7.28 -11.24
CA ALA A 8 22.94 6.66 -12.56
C ALA A 8 23.42 5.19 -12.57
N PRO A 9 24.64 4.85 -12.11
CA PRO A 9 25.09 3.46 -12.09
C PRO A 9 24.22 2.55 -11.19
N HIS A 10 23.78 3.05 -10.02
CA HIS A 10 22.88 2.27 -9.16
C HIS A 10 21.53 2.00 -9.82
N THR A 11 20.97 2.98 -10.54
CA THR A 11 19.71 2.81 -11.27
C THR A 11 19.85 1.79 -12.40
N SER A 12 20.97 1.80 -13.13
CA SER A 12 21.26 0.81 -14.17
C SER A 12 21.37 -0.62 -13.60
N VAL A 13 22.06 -0.78 -12.46
CA VAL A 13 22.17 -2.09 -11.79
C VAL A 13 20.81 -2.57 -11.29
N LEU A 14 20.00 -1.68 -10.72
CA LEU A 14 18.64 -2.01 -10.28
C LEU A 14 17.77 -2.43 -11.47
N ALA A 15 17.78 -1.67 -12.55
CA ALA A 15 17.00 -1.97 -13.76
C ALA A 15 17.39 -3.31 -14.36
N ALA A 16 18.69 -3.60 -14.47
CA ALA A 16 19.20 -4.89 -14.96
C ALA A 16 18.77 -6.06 -14.05
N SER A 17 18.83 -5.87 -12.73
CA SER A 17 18.45 -6.88 -11.74
C SER A 17 16.95 -7.18 -11.79
N VAL A 18 16.11 -6.14 -11.82
CA VAL A 18 14.64 -6.29 -11.93
C VAL A 18 14.27 -6.92 -13.28
N LYS A 19 14.94 -6.51 -14.37
CA LYS A 19 14.72 -7.11 -15.70
C LYS A 19 15.06 -8.61 -15.71
N GLN A 20 16.20 -8.98 -15.16
CA GLN A 20 16.60 -10.38 -15.05
C GLN A 20 15.61 -11.18 -14.21
N PHE A 21 15.20 -10.64 -13.06
CA PHE A 21 14.22 -11.27 -12.18
C PHE A 21 12.86 -11.45 -12.88
N THR A 22 12.35 -10.40 -13.52
CA THR A 22 11.09 -10.45 -14.27
C THR A 22 11.16 -11.46 -15.41
N SER A 23 12.26 -11.49 -16.17
CA SER A 23 12.44 -12.46 -17.26
C SER A 23 12.53 -13.90 -16.77
N GLN A 24 13.17 -14.13 -15.63
CA GLN A 24 13.44 -15.47 -15.12
C GLN A 24 12.25 -16.06 -14.35
N PHE A 25 11.55 -15.24 -13.57
CA PHE A 25 10.52 -15.71 -12.62
C PHE A 25 9.11 -15.25 -12.96
N LEU A 26 8.94 -14.15 -13.70
CA LEU A 26 7.64 -13.50 -13.93
C LEU A 26 7.24 -13.45 -15.41
N SER A 27 7.83 -14.30 -16.26
CA SER A 27 7.58 -14.31 -17.71
C SER A 27 6.15 -14.73 -18.08
N SER A 28 5.51 -15.53 -17.22
CA SER A 28 4.15 -16.05 -17.42
C SER A 28 3.23 -15.88 -16.21
N THR A 29 3.72 -15.26 -15.13
CA THR A 29 3.00 -15.12 -13.86
C THR A 29 3.32 -13.80 -13.17
N ASP A 30 2.42 -13.38 -12.28
CA ASP A 30 2.60 -12.20 -11.44
C ASP A 30 3.38 -12.55 -10.15
N ILE A 31 4.02 -11.53 -9.53
CA ILE A 31 4.77 -11.69 -8.30
C ILE A 31 3.90 -12.18 -7.13
N HIS A 32 2.63 -11.78 -7.06
CA HIS A 32 1.72 -12.26 -6.02
C HIS A 32 1.40 -13.75 -6.23
N SER A 33 1.22 -14.18 -7.48
CA SER A 33 1.01 -15.60 -7.82
C SER A 33 2.26 -16.44 -7.51
N LEU A 34 3.45 -15.95 -7.87
CA LEU A 34 4.72 -16.62 -7.57
C LEU A 34 4.92 -16.82 -6.05
N THR A 35 4.59 -15.80 -5.27
CA THR A 35 4.82 -15.80 -3.81
C THR A 35 3.67 -16.40 -3.00
N ALA A 36 2.56 -16.79 -3.63
CA ALA A 36 1.34 -17.25 -2.95
C ALA A 36 1.55 -18.47 -2.05
N LEU A 37 2.46 -19.38 -2.44
CA LEU A 37 2.75 -20.63 -1.73
C LEU A 37 3.90 -20.50 -0.70
N LEU A 38 4.52 -19.33 -0.59
CA LEU A 38 5.61 -19.09 0.35
C LEU A 38 5.08 -18.80 1.76
N ALA A 39 5.94 -19.02 2.76
CA ALA A 39 5.64 -18.62 4.13
C ALA A 39 5.33 -17.11 4.21
N PRO A 40 4.44 -16.65 5.12
CA PRO A 40 4.00 -15.26 5.18
C PRO A 40 5.14 -14.22 5.21
N GLU A 41 6.17 -14.45 6.02
CA GLU A 41 7.34 -13.56 6.11
C GLU A 41 8.16 -13.52 4.82
N SER A 42 8.41 -14.69 4.20
CA SER A 42 9.13 -14.75 2.93
C SER A 42 8.35 -14.05 1.81
N ARG A 43 7.03 -14.26 1.75
CA ARG A 43 6.14 -13.57 0.82
C ARG A 43 6.19 -12.05 1.03
N LYS A 44 6.06 -11.59 2.28
CA LYS A 44 6.13 -10.17 2.65
C LYS A 44 7.43 -9.54 2.17
N ASN A 45 8.58 -10.14 2.52
CA ASN A 45 9.91 -9.62 2.18
C ASN A 45 10.14 -9.54 0.66
N ILE A 46 9.69 -10.55 -0.10
CA ILE A 46 9.84 -10.54 -1.56
C ILE A 46 8.97 -9.46 -2.20
N LEU A 47 7.70 -9.33 -1.79
CA LEU A 47 6.81 -8.30 -2.30
C LEU A 47 7.32 -6.90 -1.97
N GLN A 48 7.78 -6.68 -0.74
CA GLN A 48 8.41 -5.43 -0.31
C GLN A 48 9.60 -5.06 -1.18
N GLY A 49 10.55 -5.97 -1.33
CA GLY A 49 11.75 -5.73 -2.15
C GLY A 49 11.42 -5.45 -3.61
N TYR A 50 10.48 -6.22 -4.17
CA TYR A 50 10.06 -6.08 -5.56
C TYR A 50 9.37 -4.74 -5.84
N PHE A 51 8.38 -4.34 -5.03
CA PHE A 51 7.66 -3.08 -5.24
C PHE A 51 8.48 -1.86 -4.85
N ALA A 52 9.41 -1.97 -3.88
CA ALA A 52 10.40 -0.93 -3.63
C ALA A 52 11.32 -0.71 -4.85
N ALA A 53 11.78 -1.80 -5.47
CA ALA A 53 12.60 -1.72 -6.68
C ALA A 53 11.82 -1.11 -7.85
N LEU A 54 10.57 -1.54 -8.08
CA LEU A 54 9.73 -0.96 -9.14
C LEU A 54 9.47 0.53 -8.93
N ALA A 55 9.08 0.95 -7.72
CA ALA A 55 8.82 2.37 -7.44
C ALA A 55 10.09 3.23 -7.59
N ALA A 56 11.26 2.70 -7.21
CA ALA A 56 12.53 3.36 -7.42
C ALA A 56 12.87 3.53 -8.91
N LEU A 57 12.50 2.56 -9.77
CA LEU A 57 12.65 2.68 -11.22
C LEU A 57 11.62 3.66 -11.83
N GLU A 58 10.36 3.57 -11.42
CA GLU A 58 9.26 4.45 -11.88
C GLU A 58 9.59 5.95 -11.69
N SER A 59 10.37 6.29 -10.67
CA SER A 59 10.78 7.68 -10.38
C SER A 59 12.03 8.15 -11.15
N ARG A 60 12.72 7.26 -11.87
CA ARG A 60 14.06 7.53 -12.44
C ARG A 60 14.22 7.21 -13.91
N VAL A 61 13.39 6.33 -14.46
CA VAL A 61 13.45 5.93 -15.87
C VAL A 61 12.11 6.15 -16.56
N ALA A 62 12.10 6.12 -17.89
CA ALA A 62 10.87 6.26 -18.65
C ALA A 62 9.91 5.08 -18.35
N PRO A 63 8.58 5.27 -18.36
CA PRO A 63 7.62 4.20 -18.06
C PRO A 63 7.79 2.94 -18.92
N ALA A 64 8.22 3.08 -20.17
CA ALA A 64 8.48 1.97 -21.10
C ALA A 64 9.74 1.15 -20.74
N GLU A 65 10.63 1.69 -19.91
CA GLU A 65 11.89 1.05 -19.51
C GLU A 65 11.78 0.29 -18.18
N VAL A 66 10.69 0.49 -17.43
CA VAL A 66 10.44 -0.24 -16.17
C VAL A 66 10.10 -1.70 -16.51
N PRO A 67 10.90 -2.70 -16.05
CA PRO A 67 10.63 -4.09 -16.37
C PRO A 67 9.41 -4.61 -15.60
N ARG A 68 8.33 -4.93 -16.31
CA ARG A 68 7.07 -5.39 -15.73
C ARG A 68 6.67 -6.80 -16.21
N PRO A 69 5.91 -7.56 -15.41
CA PRO A 69 5.31 -8.82 -15.84
C PRO A 69 4.24 -8.56 -16.92
N PRO A 70 3.77 -9.63 -17.60
CA PRO A 70 2.62 -9.54 -18.50
C PRO A 70 1.39 -8.93 -17.83
N PRO A 71 0.50 -8.28 -18.60
CA PRO A 71 -0.73 -7.73 -18.05
C PRO A 71 -1.65 -8.83 -17.48
N SER A 72 -2.45 -8.45 -16.48
CA SER A 72 -3.43 -9.37 -15.87
C SER A 72 -4.41 -9.91 -16.91
N ALA A 73 -4.52 -11.23 -16.99
CA ALA A 73 -5.46 -11.91 -17.89
C ALA A 73 -6.92 -11.50 -17.63
N LEU A 74 -7.30 -11.26 -16.36
CA LEU A 74 -8.63 -10.77 -16.00
C LEU A 74 -8.89 -9.36 -16.55
N LEU A 75 -7.90 -8.46 -16.41
CA LEU A 75 -8.02 -7.09 -16.92
C LEU A 75 -8.08 -7.04 -18.45
N GLU A 76 -7.29 -7.89 -19.12
CA GLU A 76 -7.34 -8.01 -20.59
C GLU A 76 -8.67 -8.61 -21.07
N ALA A 77 -9.21 -9.60 -20.36
CA ALA A 77 -10.53 -10.15 -20.66
C ALA A 77 -11.63 -9.09 -20.50
N ALA A 78 -11.54 -8.24 -19.47
CA ALA A 78 -12.47 -7.13 -19.28
C ALA A 78 -12.37 -6.09 -20.39
N LYS A 79 -11.15 -5.70 -20.80
CA LYS A 79 -10.94 -4.79 -21.96
C LYS A 79 -11.51 -5.37 -23.26
N ALA A 80 -11.44 -6.68 -23.43
CA ALA A 80 -12.00 -7.38 -24.59
C ALA A 80 -13.52 -7.64 -24.50
N GLY A 81 -14.21 -7.16 -23.46
CA GLY A 81 -15.64 -7.39 -23.25
C GLY A 81 -16.01 -8.84 -22.90
N LYS A 82 -15.04 -9.67 -22.53
CA LYS A 82 -15.22 -11.08 -22.17
C LYS A 82 -15.48 -11.29 -20.68
N ALA A 83 -15.25 -10.26 -19.86
CA ALA A 83 -15.49 -10.26 -18.43
C ALA A 83 -16.00 -8.89 -17.97
N SER A 84 -16.68 -8.84 -16.82
CA SER A 84 -17.08 -7.60 -16.15
C SER A 84 -16.53 -7.60 -14.73
N ILE A 85 -16.03 -6.45 -14.28
CA ILE A 85 -15.39 -6.28 -12.98
C ILE A 85 -16.22 -5.31 -12.15
N TYR A 86 -16.51 -5.70 -10.91
CA TYR A 86 -17.24 -4.88 -9.95
C TYR A 86 -16.42 -4.79 -8.66
N GLY A 87 -16.15 -3.58 -8.18
CA GLY A 87 -15.55 -3.35 -6.88
C GLY A 87 -16.63 -3.33 -5.81
N LEU A 88 -16.58 -4.26 -4.86
CA LEU A 88 -17.44 -4.24 -3.67
C LEU A 88 -16.60 -3.90 -2.45
N PHE A 89 -17.03 -2.89 -1.71
CA PHE A 89 -16.40 -2.44 -0.48
C PHE A 89 -17.30 -2.81 0.70
N GLY A 90 -16.75 -3.58 1.64
CA GLY A 90 -17.48 -4.10 2.78
C GLY A 90 -17.80 -3.06 3.85
N GLY A 91 -18.59 -3.46 4.86
CA GLY A 91 -18.87 -2.67 6.05
C GLY A 91 -18.09 -3.14 7.28
N GLN A 92 -18.51 -2.68 8.46
CA GLN A 92 -17.95 -3.11 9.73
C GLN A 92 -18.21 -4.61 10.00
N GLY A 93 -17.15 -5.42 9.96
CA GLY A 93 -17.06 -6.61 10.80
C GLY A 93 -16.50 -6.18 12.15
N THR A 94 -17.08 -6.62 13.26
CA THR A 94 -16.70 -6.26 14.63
C THR A 94 -15.35 -6.86 15.04
N ASN A 95 -14.26 -6.53 14.35
CA ASN A 95 -12.91 -6.90 14.74
C ASN A 95 -11.84 -5.91 14.27
N GLU A 96 -10.80 -5.78 15.07
CA GLU A 96 -9.59 -4.97 14.92
C GLU A 96 -8.66 -5.44 13.78
N VAL A 97 -9.02 -6.53 13.10
CA VAL A 97 -8.25 -7.14 12.01
C VAL A 97 -7.97 -6.13 10.88
N TYR A 98 -8.85 -5.14 10.69
CA TYR A 98 -8.66 -4.07 9.71
C TYR A 98 -7.34 -3.31 9.92
N PHE A 99 -6.89 -3.11 11.17
CA PHE A 99 -5.66 -2.33 11.41
C PHE A 99 -4.41 -3.15 11.08
N ALA A 100 -4.41 -4.44 11.42
CA ALA A 100 -3.36 -5.36 11.02
C ALA A 100 -3.26 -5.47 9.48
N GLU A 101 -4.41 -5.46 8.81
CA GLU A 101 -4.48 -5.42 7.35
C GLU A 101 -3.91 -4.12 6.77
N LEU A 102 -4.31 -2.95 7.30
CA LEU A 102 -3.74 -1.66 6.91
C LEU A 102 -2.23 -1.63 7.12
N LYS A 103 -1.74 -2.14 8.26
CA LYS A 103 -0.30 -2.24 8.56
C LYS A 103 0.42 -3.13 7.55
N SER A 104 -0.17 -4.28 7.19
CA SER A 104 0.40 -5.18 6.19
C SER A 104 0.47 -4.51 4.80
N LEU A 105 -0.60 -3.81 4.38
CA LEU A 105 -0.62 -3.05 3.12
C LEU A 105 0.43 -1.93 3.13
N TYR A 106 0.49 -1.18 4.22
CA TYR A 106 1.46 -0.11 4.41
C TYR A 106 2.90 -0.63 4.36
N ASP A 107 3.19 -1.73 5.04
CA ASP A 107 4.52 -2.32 5.05
C ASP A 107 4.92 -2.86 3.68
N ILE A 108 4.03 -3.59 3.00
CA ILE A 108 4.36 -4.24 1.73
C ILE A 108 4.48 -3.23 0.59
N TYR A 109 3.55 -2.27 0.53
CA TYR A 109 3.38 -1.37 -0.60
C TYR A 109 3.69 0.08 -0.22
N LYS A 110 4.54 0.31 0.80
CA LYS A 110 4.88 1.64 1.32
C LYS A 110 5.15 2.69 0.23
N PRO A 111 5.94 2.41 -0.84
CA PRO A 111 6.21 3.39 -1.88
C PRO A 111 4.96 3.91 -2.60
N TYR A 112 3.87 3.13 -2.61
CA TYR A 112 2.61 3.48 -3.26
C TYR A 112 1.61 4.10 -2.28
N VAL A 113 1.50 3.59 -1.05
CA VAL A 113 0.44 4.02 -0.12
C VAL A 113 0.87 5.10 0.87
N LEU A 114 2.17 5.37 1.03
CA LEU A 114 2.68 6.35 2.00
C LEU A 114 2.04 7.73 1.81
N GLU A 115 1.99 8.24 0.58
CA GLU A 115 1.44 9.57 0.32
C GLU A 115 -0.06 9.62 0.64
N LEU A 116 -0.81 8.58 0.23
CA LEU A 116 -2.25 8.46 0.53
C LEU A 116 -2.49 8.49 2.04
N VAL A 117 -1.80 7.64 2.79
CA VAL A 117 -1.94 7.54 4.26
C VAL A 117 -1.52 8.84 4.93
N THR A 118 -0.44 9.47 4.46
CA THR A 118 0.03 10.75 4.99
C THR A 118 -1.02 11.85 4.83
N ARG A 119 -1.55 12.02 3.61
CA ARG A 119 -2.56 13.05 3.31
C ARG A 119 -3.86 12.80 4.07
N VAL A 120 -4.37 11.57 4.06
CA VAL A 120 -5.59 11.23 4.81
C VAL A 120 -5.39 11.49 6.31
N THR A 121 -4.24 11.11 6.87
CA THR A 121 -3.96 11.34 8.30
C THR A 121 -3.89 12.83 8.63
N LYS A 122 -3.03 13.58 7.94
CA LYS A 122 -2.72 14.98 8.27
C LYS A 122 -3.81 15.96 7.87
N ASP A 123 -4.44 15.73 6.72
CA ASP A 123 -5.36 16.71 6.12
C ASP A 123 -6.82 16.40 6.47
N VAL A 124 -7.14 15.17 6.91
CA VAL A 124 -8.53 14.73 7.18
C VAL A 124 -8.70 14.23 8.60
N LEU A 125 -7.99 13.17 9.00
CA LEU A 125 -8.26 12.47 10.26
C LEU A 125 -7.90 13.29 11.50
N ILE A 126 -6.70 13.89 11.54
CA ILE A 126 -6.27 14.73 12.66
C ILE A 126 -7.18 15.96 12.80
N PRO A 127 -7.47 16.75 11.75
CA PRO A 127 -8.39 17.88 11.85
C PRO A 127 -9.81 17.47 12.27
N ALA A 128 -10.31 16.33 11.78
CA ALA A 128 -11.64 15.84 12.14
C ALA A 128 -11.72 15.45 13.63
N ALA A 129 -10.70 14.75 14.15
CA ALA A 129 -10.62 14.40 15.57
C ALA A 129 -10.48 15.64 16.48
N ALA A 130 -9.68 16.62 16.06
CA ALA A 130 -9.53 17.89 16.78
C ALA A 130 -10.87 18.65 16.82
N LYS A 131 -11.57 18.79 15.70
CA LYS A 131 -12.89 19.43 15.66
C LYS A 131 -13.89 18.72 16.57
N ALA A 132 -13.96 17.40 16.52
CA ALA A 132 -14.89 16.63 17.34
C ALA A 132 -14.62 16.83 18.85
N THR A 133 -13.36 16.98 19.24
CA THR A 133 -12.95 17.20 20.63
C THR A 133 -13.16 18.65 21.08
N ASP A 134 -12.59 19.59 20.32
CA ASP A 134 -12.46 20.99 20.72
C ASP A 134 -13.73 21.82 20.46
N VAL A 135 -14.51 21.45 19.42
CA VAL A 135 -15.70 22.20 19.00
C VAL A 135 -16.97 21.47 19.42
N ASP A 136 -17.05 20.18 19.16
CA ASP A 136 -18.28 19.39 19.37
C ASP A 136 -18.35 18.76 20.77
N GLY A 137 -17.25 18.79 21.54
CA GLY A 137 -17.20 18.32 22.93
C GLY A 137 -17.22 16.80 23.11
N PHE A 138 -16.89 16.04 22.06
CA PHE A 138 -16.82 14.59 22.10
C PHE A 138 -15.46 14.10 22.61
N ASN A 139 -15.48 13.17 23.58
CA ASN A 139 -14.26 12.60 24.18
C ASN A 139 -13.88 11.24 23.59
N TYR A 140 -14.16 11.00 22.30
CA TYR A 140 -13.88 9.70 21.67
C TYR A 140 -12.41 9.49 21.31
N TYR A 141 -11.62 10.56 21.19
CA TYR A 141 -10.28 10.53 20.60
C TYR A 141 -9.15 10.63 21.63
N SER A 142 -9.21 9.85 22.72
CA SER A 142 -8.21 9.88 23.80
C SER A 142 -6.78 9.54 23.36
N HIS A 143 -6.61 8.83 22.24
CA HIS A 143 -5.30 8.54 21.62
C HIS A 143 -5.08 9.30 20.30
N GLY A 144 -5.96 10.27 19.98
CA GLY A 144 -5.96 10.97 18.71
C GLY A 144 -6.33 10.07 17.52
N LEU A 145 -6.05 10.56 16.31
CA LEU A 145 -6.29 9.83 15.06
C LEU A 145 -5.08 9.97 14.11
N ASP A 146 -3.87 9.92 14.68
CA ASP A 146 -2.61 9.99 13.96
C ASP A 146 -2.14 8.60 13.51
N VAL A 147 -2.83 8.09 12.49
CA VAL A 147 -2.61 6.76 11.92
C VAL A 147 -1.21 6.59 11.36
N LEU A 148 -0.63 7.65 10.78
CA LEU A 148 0.73 7.61 10.26
C LEU A 148 1.73 7.32 11.38
N SER A 149 1.61 8.01 12.51
CA SER A 149 2.46 7.73 13.69
C SER A 149 2.24 6.32 14.25
N TRP A 150 1.03 5.77 14.19
CA TRP A 150 0.77 4.38 14.61
C TRP A 150 1.37 3.34 13.65
N LEU A 151 1.52 3.67 12.37
CA LEU A 151 2.08 2.77 11.36
C LEU A 151 3.62 2.83 11.27
N GLU A 152 4.22 4.00 11.49
CA GLU A 152 5.67 4.22 11.43
C GLU A 152 6.36 4.14 12.80
N GLY A 153 5.61 4.35 13.88
CA GLY A 153 6.10 4.31 15.24
C GLY A 153 6.43 2.89 15.72
N PRO A 154 6.99 2.79 16.94
CA PRO A 154 7.19 1.49 17.60
C PRO A 154 5.84 0.83 17.93
N GLU A 155 5.84 -0.45 18.29
CA GLU A 155 4.61 -1.21 18.54
C GLU A 155 3.74 -0.57 19.64
N GLU A 156 4.36 0.07 20.64
CA GLU A 156 3.68 0.78 21.72
C GLU A 156 2.98 2.06 21.28
N ALA A 157 3.23 2.55 20.06
CA ALA A 157 2.50 3.69 19.49
C ALA A 157 1.09 3.29 19.01
N VAL A 158 0.82 2.00 18.80
CA VAL A 158 -0.49 1.51 18.39
C VAL A 158 -1.45 1.58 19.59
N PRO A 159 -2.63 2.23 19.46
CA PRO A 159 -3.60 2.31 20.55
C PRO A 159 -4.14 0.93 20.98
N PRO A 160 -4.73 0.83 22.19
CA PRO A 160 -5.37 -0.40 22.67
C PRO A 160 -6.47 -0.90 21.73
N VAL A 161 -6.69 -2.22 21.73
CA VAL A 161 -7.69 -2.88 20.86
C VAL A 161 -9.09 -2.30 21.06
N GLU A 162 -9.46 -1.99 22.29
CA GLU A 162 -10.78 -1.41 22.63
C GLU A 162 -10.96 -0.03 21.99
N TYR A 163 -9.88 0.74 21.88
CA TYR A 163 -9.91 2.04 21.22
C TYR A 163 -10.09 1.88 19.71
N LEU A 164 -9.30 1.00 19.09
CA LEU A 164 -9.39 0.69 17.66
C LEU A 164 -10.78 0.12 17.29
N ALA A 165 -11.35 -0.75 18.13
CA ALA A 165 -12.66 -1.34 17.90
C ALA A 165 -13.81 -0.33 17.97
N SER A 166 -13.63 0.82 18.65
CA SER A 166 -14.70 1.81 18.82
C SER A 166 -15.12 2.41 17.47
N ILE A 167 -16.42 2.63 17.27
CA ILE A 167 -17.00 3.09 15.99
C ILE A 167 -16.35 4.39 15.46
N PRO A 168 -16.08 5.42 16.29
CA PRO A 168 -15.44 6.66 15.82
C PRO A 168 -14.03 6.47 15.22
N ILE A 169 -13.39 5.34 15.53
CA ILE A 169 -12.05 4.97 15.09
C ILE A 169 -12.13 3.91 13.98
N SER A 170 -12.82 2.79 14.22
CA SER A 170 -12.91 1.70 13.24
C SER A 170 -13.56 2.12 11.93
N PHE A 171 -14.63 2.93 11.95
CA PHE A 171 -15.33 3.33 10.73
C PHE A 171 -14.42 4.05 9.71
N PRO A 172 -13.73 5.16 10.06
CA PRO A 172 -12.83 5.82 9.11
C PRO A 172 -11.62 4.95 8.73
N LEU A 173 -11.11 4.12 9.65
CA LEU A 173 -9.92 3.30 9.37
C LEU A 173 -10.21 2.08 8.50
N ILE A 174 -11.41 1.50 8.59
CA ILE A 174 -11.87 0.49 7.63
C ILE A 174 -11.96 1.12 6.23
N GLY A 175 -12.51 2.34 6.14
CA GLY A 175 -12.53 3.10 4.88
C GLY A 175 -11.13 3.36 4.32
N LEU A 176 -10.17 3.78 5.16
CA LEU A 176 -8.77 3.97 4.76
C LEU A 176 -8.13 2.65 4.30
N THR A 177 -8.41 1.55 5.00
CA THR A 177 -7.90 0.21 4.65
C THR A 177 -8.38 -0.20 3.26
N GLN A 178 -9.68 -0.05 3.00
CA GLN A 178 -10.28 -0.35 1.69
C GLN A 178 -9.75 0.56 0.57
N LEU A 179 -9.55 1.84 0.86
CA LEU A 179 -8.94 2.77 -0.09
C LEU A 179 -7.49 2.37 -0.40
N ALA A 180 -6.72 1.95 0.61
CA ALA A 180 -5.37 1.44 0.41
C ALA A 180 -5.36 0.15 -0.41
N GLN A 181 -6.28 -0.80 -0.16
CA GLN A 181 -6.42 -2.02 -0.97
C GLN A 181 -6.68 -1.68 -2.45
N TYR A 182 -7.65 -0.80 -2.72
CA TYR A 182 -7.96 -0.36 -4.08
C TYR A 182 -6.75 0.32 -4.74
N PHE A 183 -6.11 1.24 -4.02
CA PHE A 183 -4.96 1.96 -4.53
C PHE A 183 -3.80 1.03 -4.85
N VAL A 184 -3.52 0.05 -3.98
CA VAL A 184 -2.53 -1.00 -4.25
C VAL A 184 -2.89 -1.78 -5.51
N ALA A 185 -4.12 -2.28 -5.63
CA ALA A 185 -4.57 -3.06 -6.78
C ALA A 185 -4.39 -2.31 -8.11
N VAL A 186 -4.72 -1.01 -8.12
CA VAL A 186 -4.52 -0.11 -9.26
C VAL A 186 -3.04 0.07 -9.56
N ARG A 187 -2.21 0.38 -8.56
CA ARG A 187 -0.78 0.68 -8.73
C ARG A 187 0.03 -0.54 -9.16
N VAL A 188 -0.19 -1.71 -8.56
CA VAL A 188 0.52 -2.94 -8.95
C VAL A 188 0.13 -3.41 -10.35
N SER A 189 -1.07 -3.06 -10.81
CA SER A 189 -1.54 -3.30 -12.18
C SER A 189 -1.05 -2.26 -13.19
N ASN A 190 -0.22 -1.29 -12.77
CA ASN A 190 0.25 -0.16 -13.58
C ASN A 190 -0.90 0.65 -14.19
N LEU A 191 -1.95 0.90 -13.39
CA LEU A 191 -3.09 1.73 -13.73
C LEU A 191 -3.10 3.00 -12.86
N THR A 192 -3.96 3.94 -13.23
CA THR A 192 -4.29 5.13 -12.42
C THR A 192 -5.73 5.01 -11.93
N PRO A 193 -6.06 5.52 -10.72
CA PRO A 193 -7.44 5.56 -10.21
C PRO A 193 -8.40 6.30 -11.15
#